data_AF-A0AAN5I5L8-F1
#
_entry.id   AF-A0AAN5I5L8-F1
#
_cell.length_a   1.000
_cell.length_b   1.000
_cell.length_c   1.000
_cell.angle_alpha   90.00
_cell.angle_beta   90.00
_cell.angle_gamma   90.00
#
_symmetry.space_group_name_H-M   'P 1'
#
loop_
_entity.id
_entity.type
_entity.pdbx_description
1 polymer ?
#
loop_
_entity_poly.entity_id
_entity_poly.type
_entity_poly.pdbx_seq_one_letter_code
_entity_poly.pdbx_strand_id
1 'polypeptide(L)'
;MEPSLPTPSFYRDSHLSQLSKESHFLFTPSPHGRIQERRMELERYLNDHKLLPIALTASGLNCVVPLSRVIRSSCSSKVTIESSLTFNGVPVLIKGEIDTLTLEGTISAREDPHAIPLSAEVMHHLSSIHNSLGIRPPS
;
A
#
# COMPACT_ATOMS: atom_id res chain seq x y z
N MET A 1 17.87 14.80 34.82
CA MET A 1 16.72 14.01 34.33
C MET A 1 16.39 14.56 32.95
N GLU A 2 16.91 13.92 31.90
CA GLU A 2 16.49 14.26 30.55
C GLU A 2 15.04 13.75 30.35
N PRO A 3 14.12 14.56 29.83
CA PRO A 3 12.78 14.08 29.52
C PRO A 3 12.88 13.11 28.35
N SER A 4 12.52 11.85 28.59
CA SER A 4 12.36 10.85 27.55
C SER A 4 11.35 11.37 26.54
N LEU A 5 11.82 11.74 25.34
CA LEU A 5 10.94 12.10 24.23
C LEU A 5 9.93 10.96 24.04
N PRO A 6 8.63 11.26 23.88
CA PRO A 6 7.64 10.22 23.62
C PRO A 6 8.03 9.48 22.34
N THR A 7 8.10 8.15 22.43
CA THR A 7 8.28 7.30 21.26
C THR A 7 7.19 7.62 20.23
N PRO A 8 7.52 7.88 18.96
CA PRO A 8 6.52 8.22 17.95
C PRO A 8 5.45 7.14 17.87
N SER A 9 4.19 7.55 17.71
CA SER A 9 3.01 6.67 17.65
C SER A 9 3.15 5.58 16.57
N PHE A 10 3.86 5.89 15.48
CA PHE A 10 4.22 4.95 14.41
C PHE A 10 4.92 3.67 14.89
N TYR A 11 5.81 3.77 15.88
CA TYR A 11 6.55 2.61 16.42
C TYR A 11 5.79 1.86 17.52
N ARG A 12 4.64 2.39 17.97
CA ARG A 12 3.77 1.72 18.94
C ARG A 12 2.75 0.80 18.28
N ASP A 13 2.37 1.08 17.03
CA ASP A 13 1.51 0.20 16.24
C ASP A 13 2.37 -0.95 15.67
N SER A 14 2.09 -2.18 16.08
CA SER A 14 2.87 -3.35 15.71
C SER A 14 2.84 -3.64 14.21
N HIS A 15 1.79 -3.23 13.50
CA HIS A 15 1.66 -3.41 12.05
C HIS A 15 2.49 -2.36 11.31
N LEU A 16 2.45 -1.10 11.77
CA LEU A 16 3.30 -0.03 11.20
C LEU A 16 4.78 -0.26 11.51
N SER A 17 5.12 -0.76 12.69
CA SER A 17 6.50 -1.13 13.02
C SER A 17 7.03 -2.26 12.13
N GLN A 18 6.19 -3.18 11.66
CA GLN A 18 6.61 -4.20 10.69
C GLN A 18 6.84 -3.59 9.31
N LEU A 19 5.92 -2.72 8.87
CA LEU A 19 6.05 -1.97 7.62
C LEU A 19 7.16 -0.92 7.63
N SER A 20 7.70 -0.56 8.80
CA SER A 20 8.88 0.31 8.92
C SER A 20 10.13 -0.28 8.24
N LYS A 21 10.13 -1.60 8.06
CA LYS A 21 11.14 -2.33 7.29
C LYS A 21 10.58 -2.68 5.93
N GLU A 22 11.50 -2.87 4.98
CA GLU A 22 11.15 -3.38 3.67
C GLU A 22 10.38 -4.70 3.78
N SER A 23 9.19 -4.73 3.19
CA SER A 23 8.24 -5.81 3.25
C SER A 23 7.85 -6.23 1.83
N HIS A 24 7.91 -7.53 1.56
CA HIS A 24 7.49 -8.07 0.27
C HIS A 24 5.97 -8.13 0.15
N PHE A 25 5.47 -7.92 -1.06
CA PHE A 25 4.04 -8.01 -1.36
C PHE A 25 3.77 -8.61 -2.73
N LEU A 26 2.54 -9.09 -2.91
CA LEU A 26 1.99 -9.58 -4.18
C LEU A 26 0.78 -8.74 -4.57
N PHE A 27 0.62 -8.43 -5.86
CA PHE A 27 -0.61 -7.84 -6.39
C PHE A 27 -1.73 -8.89 -6.38
N THR A 28 -2.84 -8.58 -5.71
CA THR A 28 -3.91 -9.56 -5.37
C THR A 28 -5.07 -9.70 -6.34
N PRO A 29 -5.40 -8.74 -7.23
CA PRO A 29 -6.53 -8.89 -8.15
C PRO A 29 -6.42 -10.12 -9.05
N SER A 30 -7.61 -10.70 -9.29
CA SER A 30 -7.84 -11.86 -10.16
C SER A 30 -6.82 -12.98 -9.95
N PRO A 31 -6.74 -13.60 -8.75
CA PRO A 31 -5.68 -14.56 -8.42
C PRO A 31 -5.69 -15.81 -9.31
N HIS A 32 -6.83 -16.13 -9.94
CA HIS A 32 -6.99 -17.24 -10.88
C HIS A 32 -6.92 -16.82 -12.36
N GLY A 33 -6.78 -15.52 -12.64
CA GLY A 33 -6.65 -14.98 -14.00
C GLY A 33 -5.30 -15.34 -14.62
N ARG A 34 -5.24 -15.33 -15.96
CA ARG A 34 -3.96 -15.55 -16.65
C ARG A 34 -3.00 -14.40 -16.34
N ILE A 35 -1.69 -14.68 -16.33
CA ILE A 35 -0.68 -13.66 -15.99
C ILE A 35 -0.82 -12.40 -16.86
N GLN A 36 -1.14 -12.54 -18.14
CA GLN A 36 -1.31 -11.42 -19.05
C GLN A 36 -2.53 -10.54 -18.70
N GLU A 37 -3.63 -11.14 -18.24
CA GLU A 37 -4.82 -10.40 -17.78
C GLU A 37 -4.52 -9.63 -16.50
N ARG A 38 -3.85 -10.28 -15.54
CA ARG A 38 -3.45 -9.66 -14.27
C ARG A 38 -2.49 -8.49 -14.48
N ARG A 39 -1.60 -8.56 -15.48
CA ARG A 39 -0.74 -7.43 -15.88
C ARG A 39 -1.55 -6.26 -16.42
N MET A 40 -2.55 -6.51 -17.28
CA MET A 40 -3.44 -5.45 -17.77
C MET A 40 -4.27 -4.83 -16.64
N GLU A 41 -4.70 -5.63 -15.66
CA GLU A 41 -5.38 -5.12 -14.47
C GLU A 41 -4.46 -4.24 -13.62
N LEU A 42 -3.22 -4.68 -13.35
CA LEU A 42 -2.25 -3.87 -12.64
C LEU A 42 -2.08 -2.50 -13.31
N GLU A 43 -1.97 -2.49 -14.63
CA GLU A 43 -1.87 -1.25 -15.41
C GLU A 43 -3.07 -0.32 -15.19
N ARG A 44 -4.31 -0.85 -15.18
CA ARG A 44 -5.51 -0.05 -14.87
C ARG A 44 -5.50 0.49 -13.44
N TYR A 45 -5.08 -0.34 -12.48
CA TYR A 45 -4.99 0.06 -11.07
C TYR A 45 -3.98 1.19 -10.84
N LEU A 46 -2.81 1.11 -11.48
CA LEU A 46 -1.76 2.14 -11.40
C LEU A 46 -2.12 3.43 -12.14
N ASN A 47 -2.73 3.32 -13.33
CA ASN A 47 -2.94 4.47 -14.21
C ASN A 47 -4.28 5.16 -13.94
N ASP A 48 -5.37 4.39 -13.88
CA ASP A 48 -6.73 4.90 -13.91
C ASP A 48 -7.28 5.05 -12.49
N HIS A 49 -7.14 4.01 -11.68
CA HIS A 49 -7.71 3.99 -10.33
C HIS A 49 -6.83 4.70 -9.31
N LYS A 50 -5.51 4.81 -9.55
CA LYS A 50 -4.53 5.28 -8.57
C LYS A 50 -4.61 4.48 -7.26
N LEU A 51 -4.77 3.17 -7.38
CA LEU A 51 -4.85 2.25 -6.24
C LEU A 51 -3.94 1.05 -6.49
N LEU A 52 -3.46 0.42 -5.43
CA LEU A 52 -2.70 -0.83 -5.51
C LEU A 52 -3.19 -1.82 -4.47
N PRO A 53 -4.06 -2.77 -4.86
CA PRO A 53 -4.46 -3.89 -4.01
C PRO A 53 -3.30 -4.90 -3.90
N ILE A 54 -2.86 -5.16 -2.67
CA ILE A 54 -1.70 -6.02 -2.38
C ILE A 54 -1.96 -6.95 -1.20
N ALA A 55 -1.18 -8.02 -1.13
CA ALA A 55 -1.03 -8.89 0.04
C ALA A 55 0.42 -8.81 0.51
N LEU A 56 0.63 -8.42 1.77
CA LEU A 56 1.93 -8.46 2.41
C LEU A 56 2.29 -9.91 2.72
N THR A 57 3.41 -10.41 2.20
CA THR A 57 3.73 -11.84 2.29
C THR A 57 4.08 -12.28 3.71
N ALA A 58 4.74 -11.42 4.48
CA ALA A 58 5.18 -11.73 5.85
C ALA A 58 4.02 -11.80 6.86
N SER A 59 2.99 -10.97 6.69
CA SER A 59 1.85 -10.88 7.61
C SER A 59 0.57 -11.51 7.06
N GLY A 60 0.51 -11.83 5.77
CA GLY A 60 -0.72 -12.26 5.09
C GLY A 60 -1.79 -11.16 5.01
N LEU A 61 -1.45 -9.92 5.37
CA LEU A 61 -2.38 -8.81 5.41
C LEU A 61 -2.69 -8.33 3.99
N ASN A 62 -3.97 -8.32 3.64
CA ASN A 62 -4.45 -7.74 2.39
C ASN A 62 -4.83 -6.28 2.63
N CYS A 63 -4.33 -5.39 1.77
CA CYS A 63 -4.66 -3.98 1.84
C CYS A 63 -4.70 -3.35 0.45
N VAL A 64 -5.40 -2.22 0.34
CA VAL A 64 -5.42 -1.40 -0.87
C VAL A 64 -4.69 -0.09 -0.58
N VAL A 65 -3.60 0.14 -1.29
CA VAL A 65 -2.76 1.34 -1.11
C VAL A 65 -3.20 2.42 -2.12
N PRO A 66 -3.75 3.56 -1.68
CA PRO A 66 -4.03 4.67 -2.58
C PRO A 66 -2.74 5.34 -3.04
N LEU A 67 -2.55 5.56 -4.33
CA LEU A 67 -1.28 6.03 -4.89
C LEU A 67 -1.30 7.55 -5.09
N SER A 68 -0.39 8.26 -4.43
CA SER A 68 -0.16 9.67 -4.69
C SER A 68 0.80 9.89 -5.86
N ARG A 69 1.71 8.94 -6.11
CA ARG A 69 2.66 9.01 -7.21
C ARG A 69 3.00 7.64 -7.76
N VAL A 70 3.13 7.58 -9.09
CA VAL A 70 3.59 6.41 -9.83
C VAL A 70 4.70 6.86 -10.77
N ILE A 71 5.89 6.30 -10.64
CA ILE A 71 7.08 6.65 -11.44
C ILE A 71 7.50 5.41 -12.22
N ARG A 72 7.54 5.53 -13.54
CA ARG A 72 7.97 4.46 -14.44
C ARG A 72 9.37 4.73 -14.94
N SER A 73 10.22 3.71 -14.92
CA SER A 73 11.49 3.73 -15.63
C SER A 73 11.27 3.24 -17.06
N SER A 74 11.71 4.01 -18.06
CA SER A 74 11.54 3.65 -19.48
C SER A 74 12.26 2.37 -19.90
N CYS A 75 13.21 1.91 -19.07
CA CYS A 75 14.08 0.77 -19.37
C CYS A 75 13.89 -0.38 -18.37
N SER A 76 12.83 -0.37 -17.56
CA SER A 76 12.61 -1.40 -16.55
C SER A 76 11.15 -1.85 -16.48
N SER A 77 10.95 -3.13 -16.13
CA SER A 77 9.64 -3.68 -15.72
C SER A 77 9.16 -3.14 -14.38
N LYS A 78 10.02 -2.41 -13.65
CA LYS A 78 9.75 -1.91 -12.31
C LYS A 78 9.07 -0.54 -12.32
N VAL A 79 8.08 -0.41 -11.45
CA VAL A 79 7.33 0.82 -11.22
C VAL A 79 7.48 1.20 -9.76
N THR A 80 8.02 2.40 -9.51
CA THR A 80 8.08 2.97 -8.18
C THR A 80 6.73 3.59 -7.83
N ILE A 81 6.24 3.29 -6.63
CA ILE A 81 4.98 3.81 -6.10
C ILE A 81 5.23 4.59 -4.82
N GLU A 82 4.45 5.65 -4.63
CA GLU A 82 4.40 6.40 -3.38
C GLU A 82 2.94 6.66 -3.01
N SER A 83 2.68 6.65 -1.71
CA SER A 83 1.37 6.90 -1.11
C SER A 83 1.57 7.64 0.20
N SER A 84 0.78 8.69 0.41
CA SER A 84 0.71 9.39 1.70
C SER A 84 -0.71 9.22 2.23
N LEU A 85 -0.84 8.65 3.43
CA LEU A 85 -2.13 8.32 4.04
C LEU A 85 -2.07 8.36 5.56
N THR A 86 -3.23 8.37 6.21
CA THR A 86 -3.33 8.20 7.65
C THR A 86 -3.77 6.78 7.98
N PHE A 87 -2.95 6.02 8.69
CA PHE A 87 -3.25 4.67 9.17
C PHE A 87 -3.41 4.69 10.69
N ASN A 88 -4.59 4.28 11.20
CA ASN A 88 -4.91 4.32 12.64
C ASN A 88 -4.61 5.67 13.32
N GLY A 89 -4.85 6.78 12.62
CA GLY A 89 -4.56 8.13 13.13
C GLY A 89 -3.09 8.55 13.05
N VAL A 90 -2.20 7.69 12.56
CA VAL A 90 -0.79 7.98 12.31
C VAL A 90 -0.60 8.36 10.85
N PRO A 91 0.01 9.52 10.54
CA PRO A 91 0.28 9.90 9.16
C PRO A 91 1.53 9.19 8.65
N VAL A 92 1.42 8.56 7.47
CA VAL A 92 2.38 7.58 6.95
C VAL A 92 2.62 7.81 5.45
N LEU A 93 3.89 7.77 5.05
CA LEU A 93 4.32 7.66 3.67
C LEU A 93 4.74 6.23 3.39
N ILE A 94 4.04 5.57 2.48
CA ILE A 94 4.40 4.28 1.92
C ILE A 94 5.16 4.52 0.63
N LYS A 95 6.34 3.90 0.49
CA LYS A 95 7.11 3.86 -0.74
C LYS A 95 7.43 2.44 -1.11
N GLY A 96 7.45 2.15 -2.39
CA GLY A 96 7.80 0.81 -2.85
C GLY A 96 8.04 0.72 -4.34
N GLU A 97 8.28 -0.51 -4.77
CA GLU A 97 8.48 -0.86 -6.16
C GLU A 97 7.71 -2.14 -6.46
N ILE A 98 7.07 -2.20 -7.63
CA ILE A 98 6.44 -3.41 -8.15
C ILE A 98 7.04 -3.76 -9.51
N ASP A 99 7.36 -5.03 -9.71
CA ASP A 99 7.69 -5.55 -11.03
C ASP A 99 6.40 -5.92 -11.77
N THR A 100 6.16 -5.24 -12.89
CA THR A 100 4.95 -5.40 -13.72
C THR A 100 4.92 -6.73 -14.50
N LEU A 101 6.03 -7.46 -14.58
CA LEU A 101 6.07 -8.79 -15.18
C LEU A 101 5.73 -9.88 -14.16
N THR A 102 6.32 -9.82 -12.97
CA THR A 102 6.11 -10.84 -11.93
C THR A 102 4.91 -10.55 -11.03
N LEU A 103 4.45 -9.29 -10.98
CA LEU A 103 3.39 -8.80 -10.09
C LEU A 103 3.76 -8.84 -8.61
N GLU A 104 5.06 -8.83 -8.32
CA GLU A 104 5.64 -8.85 -6.98
C GLU A 104 6.38 -7.54 -6.71
N GLY A 105 6.46 -7.16 -5.45
CA GLY A 105 7.13 -5.91 -5.09
C GLY A 105 7.59 -5.86 -3.65
N THR A 106 8.20 -4.73 -3.30
CA THR A 106 8.57 -4.37 -1.94
C THR A 106 8.02 -3.02 -1.58
N ILE A 107 7.53 -2.87 -0.34
CA ILE A 107 7.14 -1.59 0.23
C ILE A 107 7.83 -1.36 1.57
N SER A 108 7.95 -0.11 1.96
CA SER A 108 8.27 0.34 3.31
C SER A 108 7.40 1.54 3.66
N ALA A 109 7.14 1.70 4.94
CA ALA A 109 6.36 2.79 5.50
C ALA A 109 7.25 3.62 6.43
N ARG A 110 7.04 4.92 6.44
CA ARG A 110 7.65 5.83 7.43
C ARG A 110 6.64 6.88 7.85
N GLU A 111 6.84 7.46 9.02
CA GLU A 111 6.02 8.58 9.46
C GLU A 111 6.12 9.75 8.47
N ASP A 112 4.98 10.34 8.14
CA ASP A 112 4.88 11.46 7.22
C ASP A 112 4.14 12.62 7.88
N PRO A 113 4.85 13.58 8.49
CA PRO A 113 4.21 14.70 9.19
C PRO A 113 3.40 15.61 8.26
N HIS A 114 3.50 15.42 6.94
CA HIS A 114 2.77 16.17 5.93
C HIS A 114 1.61 15.38 5.31
N ALA A 115 1.32 14.16 5.78
CA ALA A 115 0.21 13.40 5.22
C ALA A 115 -1.12 14.13 5.49
N ILE A 116 -1.83 14.43 4.40
CA ILE A 116 -3.18 14.97 4.48
C ILE A 116 -4.11 13.79 4.80
N PRO A 117 -5.01 13.93 5.79
CA PRO A 117 -5.99 12.90 6.08
C PRO A 117 -6.73 12.49 4.81
N LEU A 118 -6.80 11.18 4.53
CA LEU A 118 -7.60 10.68 3.41
C LEU A 118 -9.03 11.19 3.57
N SER A 119 -9.60 11.78 2.52
CA SER A 119 -10.99 12.24 2.57
C SER A 119 -11.93 11.06 2.83
N ALA A 120 -13.06 11.31 3.48
CA ALA A 120 -14.08 10.29 3.79
C ALA A 120 -14.53 9.53 2.52
N GLU A 121 -14.45 10.18 1.36
CA GLU A 121 -14.81 9.63 0.05
C GLU A 121 -13.80 8.59 -0.45
N VAL A 122 -12.49 8.81 -0.20
CA VAL A 122 -11.43 7.82 -0.47
C VAL A 122 -11.55 6.64 0.50
N MET A 123 -11.83 6.91 1.78
CA MET A 123 -12.08 5.87 2.78
C MET A 123 -13.30 5.01 2.41
N HIS A 124 -14.37 5.63 1.89
CA HIS A 124 -15.56 4.93 1.42
C HIS A 124 -15.29 4.09 0.17
N HIS A 125 -14.51 4.61 -0.80
CA HIS A 125 -14.09 3.83 -1.96
C HIS A 125 -13.22 2.63 -1.58
N LEU A 126 -12.27 2.80 -0.66
CA LEU A 126 -11.43 1.71 -0.14
C LEU A 126 -12.27 0.64 0.57
N SER A 127 -13.27 1.05 1.36
CA SER A 127 -14.22 0.13 2.00
C SER A 127 -15.07 -0.64 0.97
N SER A 128 -15.53 0.03 -0.09
CA SER A 128 -16.27 -0.60 -1.19
C SER A 128 -15.41 -1.61 -1.95
N ILE A 129 -14.12 -1.31 -2.16
CA ILE A 129 -13.18 -2.23 -2.82
C ILE A 129 -12.86 -3.41 -1.90
N HIS A 130 -12.62 -3.19 -0.61
CA HIS A 130 -12.45 -4.26 0.39
C HIS A 130 -13.65 -5.21 0.39
N ASN A 131 -14.88 -4.67 0.35
CA ASN A 131 -16.10 -5.48 0.25
C ASN A 131 -16.18 -6.26 -1.07
N SER A 132 -15.78 -5.67 -2.20
CA SER A 132 -15.75 -6.37 -3.50
C SER A 132 -14.64 -7.44 -3.60
N LEU A 133 -13.53 -7.26 -2.87
CA LEU A 133 -12.41 -8.20 -2.80
C LEU A 133 -12.59 -9.25 -1.70
N GLY A 134 -13.70 -9.23 -0.96
CA GLY A 134 -13.97 -10.17 0.14
C GLY A 134 -13.08 -9.98 1.37
N ILE A 135 -12.37 -8.85 1.47
CA ILE A 135 -11.51 -8.51 2.60
C ILE A 135 -12.41 -7.93 3.69
N ARG A 136 -12.89 -8.78 4.61
CA ARG A 136 -13.64 -8.32 5.78
C ARG A 136 -12.75 -7.39 6.63
N PRO A 137 -13.23 -6.20 7.02
CA PRO A 137 -12.54 -5.42 8.04
C PRO A 137 -12.52 -6.24 9.36
N PRO A 138 -11.44 -6.16 10.15
CA PRO A 138 -11.40 -6.80 11.46
C PRO A 138 -12.51 -6.18 12.33
N SER A 139 -13.35 -7.05 12.88
CA SER A 139 -14.43 -6.75 13.83
C SER A 139 -13.90 -6.46 15.23
#